data_AF-A0A4R6HA70-F1
#
_entry.id   AF-A0A4R6HA70-F1
#
_cell.length_a   1.000
_cell.length_b   1.000
_cell.length_c   1.000
_cell.angle_alpha   90.00
_cell.angle_beta   90.00
_cell.angle_gamma   90.00
#
_symmetry.space_group_name_H-M   'P 1'
#
loop_
_entity.id
_entity.type
_entity.pdbx_description
1 polymer ?
#
loop_
_entity_poly.entity_id
_entity_poly.type
_entity_poly.pdbx_seq_one_letter_code
_entity_poly.pdbx_strand_id
1 'polypeptide(L)'
;MKQTISLIVLLLFVLVGHTQDLSYRLEELTAPDYVEAVAKSSETCILPIGVFEKHGAHLPLGTDLYLARELSLRAAGQEYTVVFPWYYFSQINEARHQPGTISYSPELIWQVLQETLNELARNGFKKIIIVNGHGGNNAFLNYFGMAQLSEKRPYTLYWFQPETSQDLVEKVEALTQHDQYDAHGGNRETSMMKVTNPEVVHTDRASEQSGVDQERLKHLDQLYTGIWWYARYPNHYGGDGSKANAKAGELVLNSHVEQLVETIRKIKADEKVPSLEQQFHREAENPLKTKQ
;
A
#
# COMPACT_ATOMS: atom_id res chain seq x y z
N MET A 1 -15.58 75.68 14.49
CA MET A 1 -16.45 74.66 15.12
C MET A 1 -16.93 73.70 14.04
N LYS A 2 -16.86 72.40 14.34
CA LYS A 2 -17.31 71.22 13.56
C LYS A 2 -16.25 70.55 12.68
N GLN A 3 -15.79 69.45 13.26
CA GLN A 3 -14.76 68.50 12.83
C GLN A 3 -15.29 67.58 11.73
N THR A 4 -14.45 67.30 10.75
CA THR A 4 -14.58 66.21 9.79
C THR A 4 -14.19 64.90 10.49
N ILE A 5 -15.18 64.03 10.74
CA ILE A 5 -14.94 62.67 11.23
C ILE A 5 -14.71 61.77 10.02
N SER A 6 -13.45 61.37 9.83
CA SER A 6 -13.06 60.35 8.86
C SER A 6 -13.39 58.98 9.46
N LEU A 7 -14.35 58.27 8.88
CA LEU A 7 -14.75 56.94 9.30
C LEU A 7 -13.81 55.91 8.63
N ILE A 8 -12.71 55.59 9.30
CA ILE A 8 -11.87 54.44 8.92
C ILE A 8 -12.61 53.18 9.38
N VAL A 9 -13.25 52.49 8.45
CA VAL A 9 -13.77 51.14 8.67
C VAL A 9 -12.58 50.19 8.62
N LEU A 10 -12.01 49.90 9.79
CA LEU A 10 -11.01 48.84 9.95
C LEU A 10 -11.76 47.50 9.96
N LEU A 11 -11.87 46.86 8.79
CA LEU A 11 -12.30 45.47 8.66
C LEU A 11 -11.21 44.56 9.24
N LEU A 12 -11.26 44.36 10.55
CA LEU A 12 -10.55 43.28 11.22
C LEU A 12 -11.24 41.96 10.84
N PHE A 13 -10.78 41.34 9.75
CA PHE A 13 -10.96 39.90 9.55
C PHE A 13 -10.18 39.20 10.65
N VAL A 14 -10.85 38.89 11.76
CA VAL A 14 -10.38 37.87 12.69
C VAL A 14 -10.53 36.55 11.95
N LEU A 15 -9.48 36.15 11.24
CA LEU A 15 -9.25 34.75 10.90
C LEU A 15 -9.12 34.01 12.23
N VAL A 16 -10.24 33.58 12.79
CA VAL A 16 -10.24 32.48 13.74
C VAL A 16 -9.75 31.30 12.93
N GLY A 17 -8.45 31.06 12.95
CA GLY A 17 -7.84 29.83 12.50
C GLY A 17 -8.38 28.72 13.38
N HIS A 18 -9.55 28.19 13.04
CA HIS A 18 -9.78 26.79 13.26
C HIS A 18 -8.77 26.09 12.36
N THR A 19 -7.66 25.66 12.96
CA THR A 19 -6.91 24.54 12.41
C THR A 19 -7.87 23.36 12.46
N GLN A 20 -8.76 23.26 11.48
CA GLN A 20 -9.49 22.04 11.25
C GLN A 20 -8.41 21.01 10.94
N ASP A 21 -8.37 19.91 11.70
CA ASP A 21 -7.46 18.82 11.38
C ASP A 21 -7.87 18.29 10.01
N LEU A 22 -7.10 18.71 9.01
CA LEU A 22 -7.30 18.33 7.62
C LEU A 22 -7.26 16.82 7.52
N SER A 23 -8.28 16.21 6.90
CA SER A 23 -8.29 14.76 6.78
C SER A 23 -7.18 14.28 5.85
N TYR A 24 -6.46 13.24 6.24
CA TYR A 24 -5.54 12.55 5.35
C TYR A 24 -6.24 11.52 4.46
N ARG A 25 -7.55 11.30 4.60
CA ARG A 25 -8.35 10.43 3.72
C ARG A 25 -8.86 11.24 2.54
N LEU A 26 -8.44 10.87 1.33
CA LEU A 26 -8.80 11.62 0.12
C LEU A 26 -10.32 11.77 -0.05
N GLU A 27 -11.10 10.73 0.27
CA GLU A 27 -12.55 10.73 0.13
C GLU A 27 -13.31 11.62 1.13
N GLU A 28 -12.62 12.15 2.15
CA GLU A 28 -13.21 13.04 3.16
C GLU A 28 -12.90 14.53 2.91
N LEU A 29 -12.01 14.83 1.96
CA LEU A 29 -11.60 16.19 1.64
C LEU A 29 -12.65 16.90 0.79
N THR A 30 -13.02 18.11 1.19
CA THR A 30 -13.73 19.03 0.29
C THR A 30 -12.76 19.59 -0.76
N ALA A 31 -13.26 20.17 -1.85
CA ALA A 31 -12.39 20.70 -2.91
C ALA A 31 -11.40 21.78 -2.41
N PRO A 32 -11.77 22.73 -1.51
CA PRO A 32 -10.80 23.62 -0.87
C PRO A 32 -9.78 22.87 0.01
N ASP A 33 -10.26 21.97 0.87
CA ASP A 33 -9.41 21.18 1.76
C ASP A 33 -8.39 20.33 0.98
N TYR A 34 -8.77 19.83 -0.20
CA TYR A 34 -7.89 19.07 -1.09
C TYR A 34 -6.65 19.87 -1.49
N VAL A 35 -6.81 21.15 -1.83
CA VAL A 35 -5.68 22.02 -2.21
C VAL A 35 -4.72 22.19 -1.03
N GLU A 36 -5.26 22.43 0.17
CA GLU A 36 -4.46 22.51 1.40
C GLU A 36 -3.78 21.18 1.73
N ALA A 37 -4.44 20.05 1.45
CA ALA A 37 -3.95 18.72 1.77
C ALA A 37 -2.78 18.31 0.89
N VAL A 38 -2.85 18.61 -0.41
CA VAL A 38 -1.73 18.40 -1.35
C VAL A 38 -0.51 19.22 -0.92
N ALA A 39 -0.71 20.48 -0.53
CA ALA A 39 0.39 21.33 -0.05
C ALA A 39 0.98 20.80 1.27
N LYS A 40 0.12 20.47 2.25
CA LYS A 40 0.52 19.95 3.57
C LYS A 40 1.23 18.59 3.48
N SER A 41 0.90 17.77 2.48
CA SER A 41 1.57 16.49 2.24
C SER A 41 2.90 16.61 1.48
N SER A 42 3.36 17.82 1.18
CA SER A 42 4.52 18.06 0.31
C SER A 42 4.34 17.35 -1.04
N GLU A 43 3.15 17.48 -1.62
CA GLU A 43 2.78 16.87 -2.91
C GLU A 43 2.96 15.34 -2.91
N THR A 44 2.91 14.70 -1.74
CA THR A 44 3.05 13.24 -1.59
C THR A 44 1.70 12.60 -1.32
N CYS A 45 1.41 11.47 -1.97
CA CYS A 45 0.25 10.64 -1.67
C CYS A 45 0.62 9.17 -1.49
N ILE A 46 -0.23 8.45 -0.76
CA ILE A 46 -0.17 7.00 -0.61
C ILE A 46 -1.33 6.38 -1.40
N LEU A 47 -1.01 5.42 -2.26
CA LEU A 47 -1.96 4.56 -2.95
C LEU A 47 -1.92 3.16 -2.31
N PRO A 48 -2.82 2.86 -1.35
CA PRO A 48 -2.96 1.49 -0.85
C PRO A 48 -3.59 0.62 -1.94
N ILE A 49 -2.95 -0.50 -2.28
CA ILE A 49 -3.48 -1.46 -3.24
C ILE A 49 -3.69 -2.82 -2.59
N GLY A 50 -4.78 -3.49 -2.96
CA GLY A 50 -5.05 -4.87 -2.61
C GLY A 50 -5.90 -5.54 -3.69
N VAL A 51 -6.40 -6.73 -3.39
CA VAL A 51 -7.24 -7.50 -4.30
C VAL A 51 -8.40 -8.15 -3.55
N PHE A 52 -9.25 -8.87 -4.29
CA PHE A 52 -10.21 -9.79 -3.69
C PHE A 52 -9.68 -11.20 -3.87
N GLU A 53 -9.32 -11.86 -2.77
CA GLU A 53 -8.80 -13.22 -2.79
C GLU A 53 -9.07 -13.96 -1.49
N LYS A 54 -9.04 -15.28 -1.59
CA LYS A 54 -9.23 -16.15 -0.45
C LYS A 54 -8.01 -16.12 0.48
N HIS A 55 -8.25 -15.97 1.78
CA HIS A 55 -7.25 -16.01 2.84
C HIS A 55 -7.57 -17.13 3.85
N GLY A 56 -7.73 -18.36 3.34
CA GLY A 56 -8.30 -19.46 4.11
C GLY A 56 -9.83 -19.32 4.29
N ALA A 57 -10.41 -20.12 5.18
CA ALA A 57 -11.86 -20.11 5.46
C ALA A 57 -12.26 -19.09 6.56
N HIS A 58 -11.28 -18.49 7.22
CA HIS A 58 -11.45 -17.66 8.42
C HIS A 58 -11.31 -16.16 8.19
N LEU A 59 -10.73 -15.72 7.07
CA LEU A 59 -10.53 -14.29 6.76
C LEU A 59 -11.42 -13.82 5.60
N PRO A 60 -11.77 -12.51 5.59
CA PRO A 60 -12.56 -11.94 4.52
C PRO A 60 -11.75 -11.81 3.23
N LEU A 61 -12.46 -11.79 2.09
CA LEU A 61 -11.84 -11.69 0.76
C LEU A 61 -11.07 -10.39 0.52
N GLY A 62 -11.31 -9.34 1.30
CA GLY A 62 -10.68 -8.03 1.15
C GLY A 62 -9.48 -7.79 2.08
N THR A 63 -8.92 -8.85 2.69
CA THR A 63 -7.86 -8.75 3.71
C THR A 63 -6.68 -7.88 3.26
N ASP A 64 -6.17 -8.06 2.04
CA ASP A 64 -5.03 -7.29 1.52
C ASP A 64 -5.27 -5.77 1.60
N LEU A 65 -6.43 -5.32 1.12
CA LEU A 65 -6.70 -3.88 1.09
C LEU A 65 -7.09 -3.34 2.47
N TYR A 66 -7.74 -4.13 3.33
CA TYR A 66 -7.95 -3.73 4.72
C TYR A 66 -6.62 -3.41 5.40
N LEU A 67 -5.65 -4.32 5.29
CA LEU A 67 -4.35 -4.17 5.93
C LEU A 67 -3.50 -3.07 5.29
N ALA A 68 -3.40 -3.02 3.96
CA ALA A 68 -2.66 -1.98 3.26
C ALA A 68 -3.22 -0.57 3.57
N ARG A 69 -4.55 -0.44 3.62
CA ARG A 69 -5.21 0.82 3.96
C ARG A 69 -4.98 1.19 5.42
N GLU A 70 -5.11 0.25 6.35
CA GLU A 70 -4.86 0.52 7.77
C GLU A 70 -3.43 1.04 8.01
N LEU A 71 -2.43 0.34 7.47
CA LEU A 71 -1.02 0.76 7.57
C LEU A 71 -0.83 2.18 7.05
N SER A 72 -1.42 2.47 5.89
CA SER A 72 -1.36 3.79 5.25
C SER A 72 -1.99 4.88 6.12
N LEU A 73 -3.15 4.61 6.71
CA LEU A 73 -3.88 5.57 7.54
C LEU A 73 -3.20 5.82 8.89
N ARG A 74 -2.68 4.77 9.55
CA ARG A 74 -1.91 4.93 10.79
C ARG A 74 -0.63 5.74 10.56
N ALA A 75 0.08 5.46 9.46
CA ALA A 75 1.29 6.21 9.11
C ALA A 75 0.97 7.67 8.74
N ALA A 76 -0.07 7.90 7.94
CA ALA A 76 -0.52 9.25 7.59
C ALA A 76 -0.96 10.08 8.80
N GLY A 77 -1.51 9.46 9.84
CA GLY A 77 -1.82 10.13 11.10
C GLY A 77 -0.59 10.62 11.88
N GLN A 78 0.58 10.00 11.67
CA GLN A 78 1.85 10.39 12.32
C GLN A 78 2.72 11.29 11.43
N GLU A 79 2.67 11.09 10.11
CA GLU A 79 3.37 11.87 9.10
C GLU A 79 2.40 12.22 7.97
N TYR A 80 1.77 13.38 8.10
CA TYR A 80 0.64 13.81 7.27
C TYR A 80 0.87 13.56 5.77
N THR A 81 0.09 12.65 5.19
CA THR A 81 0.16 12.29 3.76
C THR A 81 -1.22 11.90 3.28
N VAL A 82 -1.64 12.36 2.10
CA VAL A 82 -2.97 12.03 1.58
C VAL A 82 -3.02 10.57 1.16
N VAL A 83 -4.01 9.82 1.63
CA VAL A 83 -4.24 8.40 1.35
C VAL A 83 -5.40 8.27 0.36
N PHE A 84 -5.11 7.71 -0.80
CA PHE A 84 -6.10 7.37 -1.83
C PHE A 84 -7.14 6.38 -1.29
N PRO A 85 -8.42 6.40 -1.72
CA PRO A 85 -9.45 5.47 -1.26
C PRO A 85 -9.20 4.03 -1.71
N TRP A 86 -10.20 3.17 -1.55
CA TRP A 86 -10.14 1.75 -1.88
C TRP A 86 -9.75 1.50 -3.35
N TYR A 87 -8.64 0.78 -3.56
CA TYR A 87 -8.14 0.41 -4.90
C TYR A 87 -7.92 -1.11 -5.00
N TYR A 88 -8.81 -1.78 -5.75
CA TYR A 88 -8.81 -3.25 -5.96
C TYR A 88 -8.38 -3.70 -7.36
N PHE A 89 -8.02 -2.76 -8.25
CA PHE A 89 -7.65 -3.08 -9.64
C PHE A 89 -6.19 -3.54 -9.72
N SER A 90 -5.92 -4.78 -9.30
CA SER A 90 -4.56 -5.36 -9.26
C SER A 90 -4.51 -6.79 -9.77
N GLN A 91 -3.30 -7.35 -9.84
CA GLN A 91 -3.06 -8.70 -10.35
C GLN A 91 -3.46 -9.74 -9.29
N ILE A 92 -4.20 -10.78 -9.71
CA ILE A 92 -4.56 -11.92 -8.84
C ILE A 92 -4.91 -13.22 -9.62
N ASN A 93 -4.25 -13.44 -10.76
CA ASN A 93 -4.58 -14.55 -11.67
C ASN A 93 -4.37 -15.94 -11.02
N GLU A 94 -3.42 -16.06 -10.11
CA GLU A 94 -3.08 -17.27 -9.36
C GLU A 94 -4.17 -17.74 -8.40
N ALA A 95 -5.16 -16.89 -8.09
CA ALA A 95 -6.29 -17.20 -7.22
C ALA A 95 -7.62 -17.35 -7.97
N ARG A 96 -7.62 -17.20 -9.30
CA ARG A 96 -8.85 -17.17 -10.10
C ARG A 96 -9.68 -18.45 -10.00
N HIS A 97 -9.08 -19.55 -9.55
CA HIS A 97 -9.76 -20.82 -9.28
C HIS A 97 -10.55 -20.83 -7.96
N GLN A 98 -10.40 -19.81 -7.10
CA GLN A 98 -11.12 -19.71 -5.84
C GLN A 98 -12.41 -18.87 -5.96
N PRO A 99 -13.51 -19.28 -5.30
CA PRO A 99 -14.73 -18.48 -5.25
C PRO A 99 -14.51 -17.11 -4.60
N GLY A 100 -15.12 -16.07 -5.17
CA GLY A 100 -15.04 -14.70 -4.65
C GLY A 100 -13.85 -13.89 -5.15
N THR A 101 -12.84 -14.53 -5.74
CA THR A 101 -11.73 -13.82 -6.40
C THR A 101 -12.24 -13.03 -7.59
N ILE A 102 -11.85 -11.74 -7.67
CA ILE A 102 -12.14 -10.88 -8.82
C ILE A 102 -10.83 -10.59 -9.55
N SER A 103 -10.61 -11.29 -10.66
CA SER A 103 -9.41 -11.18 -11.48
C SER A 103 -9.72 -10.47 -12.80
N TYR A 104 -9.09 -9.32 -12.99
CA TYR A 104 -9.14 -8.53 -14.23
C TYR A 104 -8.08 -8.97 -15.23
N SER A 105 -8.22 -8.58 -16.51
CA SER A 105 -7.17 -8.85 -17.48
C SER A 105 -5.90 -8.04 -17.18
N PRO A 106 -4.69 -8.57 -17.45
CA PRO A 106 -3.44 -7.85 -17.20
C PRO A 106 -3.37 -6.47 -17.86
N GLU A 107 -3.92 -6.33 -19.07
CA GLU A 107 -3.93 -5.07 -19.82
C GLU A 107 -4.78 -4.02 -19.10
N LEU A 108 -5.94 -4.41 -18.57
CA LEU A 108 -6.82 -3.51 -17.84
C LEU A 108 -6.19 -3.08 -16.52
N ILE A 109 -5.56 -4.02 -15.79
CA ILE A 109 -4.84 -3.71 -14.54
C ILE A 109 -3.75 -2.68 -14.79
N TRP A 110 -2.95 -2.87 -15.85
CA TRP A 110 -1.91 -1.94 -16.24
C TRP A 110 -2.47 -0.55 -16.55
N GLN A 111 -3.50 -0.50 -17.39
CA GLN A 111 -4.11 0.76 -17.84
C GLN A 111 -4.72 1.54 -16.67
N VAL A 112 -5.53 0.88 -15.83
CA VAL A 112 -6.20 1.54 -14.70
C VAL A 112 -5.16 2.05 -13.69
N LEU A 113 -4.11 1.29 -13.40
CA LEU A 113 -3.05 1.76 -12.51
C LEU A 113 -2.33 2.98 -13.10
N GLN A 114 -1.92 2.91 -14.37
CA GLN A 114 -1.24 4.00 -15.04
C GLN A 114 -2.10 5.27 -15.11
N GLU A 115 -3.38 5.14 -15.46
CA GLU A 115 -4.33 6.27 -15.52
C GLU A 115 -4.59 6.87 -14.14
N THR A 116 -4.69 6.03 -13.10
CA THR A 116 -4.85 6.49 -11.71
C THR A 116 -3.63 7.31 -11.27
N LEU A 117 -2.42 6.84 -11.53
CA LEU A 117 -1.19 7.57 -11.21
C LEU A 117 -1.09 8.90 -11.99
N ASN A 118 -1.47 8.89 -13.27
CA ASN A 118 -1.52 10.11 -14.09
C ASN A 118 -2.50 11.14 -13.52
N GLU A 119 -3.69 10.71 -13.10
CA GLU A 119 -4.68 11.62 -12.50
C GLU A 119 -4.23 12.13 -11.13
N LEU A 120 -3.59 11.30 -10.30
CA LEU A 120 -2.97 11.77 -9.04
C LEU A 120 -1.93 12.86 -9.32
N ALA A 121 -1.11 12.67 -10.35
CA ALA A 121 -0.10 13.65 -10.70
C ALA A 121 -0.65 14.93 -11.32
N ARG A 122 -1.68 14.80 -12.16
CA ARG A 122 -2.40 15.94 -12.74
C ARG A 122 -3.05 16.81 -11.66
N ASN A 123 -3.51 16.21 -10.56
CA ASN A 123 -4.14 16.92 -9.43
C ASN A 123 -3.13 17.35 -8.34
N GLY A 124 -1.82 17.29 -8.62
CA GLY A 124 -0.79 17.99 -7.85
C GLY A 124 0.19 17.11 -7.09
N PHE A 125 -0.03 15.79 -7.03
CA PHE A 125 0.95 14.90 -6.38
C PHE A 125 2.18 14.70 -7.27
N LYS A 126 3.38 14.87 -6.70
CA LYS A 126 4.67 14.66 -7.38
C LYS A 126 5.38 13.40 -6.93
N LYS A 127 4.98 12.86 -5.77
CA LYS A 127 5.54 11.65 -5.19
C LYS A 127 4.40 10.72 -4.81
N ILE A 128 4.40 9.52 -5.38
CA ILE A 128 3.33 8.54 -5.14
C ILE A 128 3.95 7.30 -4.50
N ILE A 129 3.44 6.92 -3.34
CA ILE A 129 3.88 5.75 -2.58
C ILE A 129 2.81 4.66 -2.70
N ILE A 130 3.13 3.55 -3.35
CA ILE A 130 2.27 2.37 -3.33
C ILE A 130 2.51 1.60 -2.02
N VAL A 131 1.45 1.36 -1.26
CA VAL A 131 1.46 0.39 -0.14
C VAL A 131 0.74 -0.86 -0.62
N ASN A 132 1.52 -1.91 -0.88
CA ASN A 132 1.02 -3.15 -1.47
C ASN A 132 0.58 -4.14 -0.38
N GLY A 133 -0.69 -4.55 -0.41
CA GLY A 133 -1.24 -5.56 0.49
C GLY A 133 -1.08 -7.00 0.00
N HIS A 134 -0.82 -7.21 -1.30
CA HIS A 134 -0.86 -8.54 -1.93
C HIS A 134 0.53 -9.02 -2.36
N GLY A 135 0.97 -10.19 -1.90
CA GLY A 135 2.28 -10.75 -2.26
C GLY A 135 2.48 -11.01 -3.76
N GLY A 136 1.42 -11.40 -4.48
CA GLY A 136 1.49 -11.70 -5.93
C GLY A 136 1.80 -10.48 -6.80
N ASN A 137 1.55 -9.28 -6.28
CA ASN A 137 1.87 -8.02 -6.95
C ASN A 137 3.37 -7.72 -7.02
N ASN A 138 4.24 -8.36 -6.22
CA ASN A 138 5.65 -7.96 -6.14
C ASN A 138 6.36 -8.00 -7.50
N ALA A 139 6.14 -9.06 -8.30
CA ALA A 139 6.71 -9.14 -9.64
C ALA A 139 6.09 -8.12 -10.61
N PHE A 140 4.76 -7.93 -10.51
CA PHE A 140 4.02 -6.98 -11.33
C PHE A 140 4.47 -5.54 -11.06
N LEU A 141 4.52 -5.10 -9.81
CA LEU A 141 4.92 -3.74 -9.43
C LEU A 141 6.38 -3.45 -9.77
N ASN A 142 7.29 -4.41 -9.55
CA ASN A 142 8.69 -4.24 -9.93
C ASN A 142 8.81 -4.01 -11.45
N TYR A 143 8.12 -4.82 -12.27
CA TYR A 143 8.12 -4.63 -13.71
C TYR A 143 7.42 -3.33 -14.14
N PHE A 144 6.26 -3.03 -13.56
CA PHE A 144 5.51 -1.80 -13.81
C PHE A 144 6.35 -0.56 -13.51
N GLY A 145 7.07 -0.56 -12.40
CA GLY A 145 8.00 0.50 -12.00
C GLY A 145 9.16 0.67 -12.98
N MET A 146 9.83 -0.41 -13.37
CA MET A 146 10.89 -0.36 -14.39
C MET A 146 10.38 0.20 -15.71
N ALA A 147 9.18 -0.20 -16.12
CA ALA A 147 8.56 0.27 -17.35
C ALA A 147 8.13 1.75 -17.30
N GLN A 148 8.07 2.39 -16.13
CA GLN A 148 7.84 3.84 -16.05
C GLN A 148 8.93 4.63 -16.77
N LEU A 149 10.16 4.10 -16.86
CA LEU A 149 11.26 4.71 -17.62
C LEU A 149 11.02 4.77 -19.14
N SER A 150 9.97 4.11 -19.66
CA SER A 150 9.59 4.18 -21.09
C SER A 150 9.15 5.58 -21.53
N GLU A 151 8.68 6.42 -20.61
CA GLU A 151 8.21 7.78 -20.88
C GLU A 151 8.48 8.69 -19.69
N LYS A 152 8.80 9.95 -19.94
CA LYS A 152 8.96 10.93 -18.86
C LYS A 152 7.65 11.11 -18.09
N ARG A 153 7.66 10.84 -16.78
CA ARG A 153 6.51 11.03 -15.89
C ARG A 153 6.59 12.38 -15.16
N PRO A 154 5.44 13.03 -14.86
CA PRO A 154 5.38 14.26 -14.05
C PRO A 154 5.38 13.99 -12.54
N TYR A 155 5.68 12.75 -12.13
CA TYR A 155 5.74 12.26 -10.76
C TYR A 155 6.84 11.20 -10.65
N THR A 156 7.32 10.95 -9.43
CA THR A 156 8.18 9.81 -9.11
C THR A 156 7.37 8.77 -8.34
N LEU A 157 7.54 7.50 -8.71
CA LEU A 157 6.81 6.37 -8.14
C LEU A 157 7.70 5.58 -7.17
N TYR A 158 7.17 5.29 -5.99
CA TYR A 158 7.80 4.48 -4.97
C TYR A 158 6.84 3.38 -4.53
N TRP A 159 7.34 2.28 -3.98
CA TRP A 159 6.51 1.32 -3.26
C TRP A 159 7.18 0.88 -1.95
N PHE A 160 6.37 0.78 -0.91
CA PHE A 160 6.81 0.41 0.43
C PHE A 160 7.07 -1.09 0.52
N GLN A 161 8.24 -1.47 1.03
CA GLN A 161 8.63 -2.86 1.26
C GLN A 161 9.06 -2.99 2.73
N PRO A 162 8.13 -3.34 3.65
CA PRO A 162 8.46 -3.47 5.06
C PRO A 162 9.36 -4.68 5.30
N GLU A 163 10.32 -4.52 6.20
CA GLU A 163 11.11 -5.62 6.72
C GLU A 163 10.50 -6.13 8.04
N THR A 164 10.58 -7.43 8.25
CA THR A 164 10.20 -8.06 9.52
C THR A 164 11.46 -8.60 10.16
N SER A 165 11.90 -7.98 11.26
CA SER A 165 13.12 -8.40 11.96
C SER A 165 12.93 -9.76 12.65
N GLN A 166 14.02 -10.50 12.83
CA GLN A 166 13.99 -11.78 13.55
C GLN A 166 13.44 -11.64 14.99
N ASP A 167 13.80 -10.55 15.69
CA ASP A 167 13.26 -10.24 17.02
C ASP A 167 11.75 -10.04 17.01
N LEU A 168 11.20 -9.40 15.96
CA LEU A 168 9.76 -9.26 15.82
C LEU A 168 9.09 -10.61 15.54
N VAL A 169 9.68 -11.45 14.69
CA VAL A 169 9.20 -12.82 14.45
C VAL A 169 9.12 -13.60 15.76
N GLU A 170 10.19 -13.62 16.55
CA GLU A 170 10.23 -14.33 17.84
C GLU A 170 9.16 -13.84 18.82
N LYS A 171 8.94 -12.52 18.91
CA LYS A 171 7.89 -11.93 19.76
C LYS A 171 6.48 -12.32 19.29
N VAL A 172 6.26 -12.32 17.98
CA VAL A 172 4.96 -12.69 17.37
C VAL A 172 4.69 -14.17 17.60
N GLU A 173 5.67 -15.04 17.35
CA GLU A 173 5.53 -16.49 17.54
C GLU A 173 5.32 -16.86 19.00
N ALA A 174 5.96 -16.16 19.94
CA ALA A 174 5.73 -16.35 21.39
C ALA A 174 4.28 -16.04 21.82
N LEU A 175 3.55 -15.23 21.05
CA LEU A 175 2.14 -14.90 21.29
C LEU A 175 1.17 -15.74 20.44
N THR A 176 1.68 -16.45 19.44
CA THR A 176 0.92 -17.22 18.46
C THR A 176 1.45 -18.67 18.40
N GLN A 177 1.98 -19.10 17.26
CA GLN A 177 2.69 -20.36 17.07
C GLN A 177 3.79 -20.16 16.02
N HIS A 178 4.85 -20.96 16.09
CA HIS A 178 5.79 -21.08 14.98
C HIS A 178 5.12 -21.77 13.79
N ASP A 179 5.21 -21.17 12.62
CA ASP A 179 4.63 -21.70 11.38
C ASP A 179 5.53 -21.36 10.18
N GLN A 180 6.26 -22.36 9.72
CA GLN A 180 7.16 -22.25 8.56
C GLN A 180 6.44 -21.93 7.25
N TYR A 181 5.11 -22.07 7.19
CA TYR A 181 4.30 -21.80 6.01
C TYR A 181 3.59 -20.44 6.07
N ASP A 182 3.74 -19.65 7.14
CA ASP A 182 3.05 -18.35 7.34
C ASP A 182 3.44 -17.32 6.27
N ALA A 183 2.74 -17.41 5.14
CA ALA A 183 3.01 -16.63 3.93
C ALA A 183 1.76 -15.90 3.43
N HIS A 184 0.58 -16.48 3.63
CA HIS A 184 -0.71 -15.97 3.13
C HIS A 184 -1.89 -16.54 3.92
N GLY A 185 -2.71 -15.70 4.54
CA GLY A 185 -3.84 -16.09 5.40
C GLY A 185 -3.43 -16.78 6.70
N GLY A 186 -2.14 -16.83 7.03
CA GLY A 186 -1.59 -17.48 8.22
C GLY A 186 -1.67 -16.62 9.48
N ASN A 187 -0.81 -16.91 10.46
CA ASN A 187 -0.84 -16.27 11.78
C ASN A 187 -0.68 -14.75 11.69
N ARG A 188 0.23 -14.24 10.86
CA ARG A 188 0.52 -12.81 10.78
C ARG A 188 -0.68 -11.99 10.32
N GLU A 189 -1.23 -12.29 9.14
CA GLU A 189 -2.37 -11.56 8.58
C GLU A 189 -3.63 -11.72 9.42
N THR A 190 -3.88 -12.92 9.91
CA THR A 190 -5.02 -13.16 10.80
C THR A 190 -4.90 -12.36 12.09
N SER A 191 -3.69 -12.27 12.65
CA SER A 191 -3.43 -11.49 13.86
C SER A 191 -3.64 -10.00 13.63
N MET A 192 -3.17 -9.46 12.49
CA MET A 192 -3.41 -8.06 12.12
C MET A 192 -4.90 -7.78 11.89
N MET A 193 -5.62 -8.67 11.19
CA MET A 193 -7.07 -8.52 10.97
C MET A 193 -7.87 -8.56 12.28
N LYS A 194 -7.42 -9.30 13.30
CA LYS A 194 -8.03 -9.26 14.65
C LYS A 194 -7.87 -7.92 15.35
N VAL A 195 -6.97 -7.05 14.88
CA VAL A 195 -6.85 -5.66 15.34
C VAL A 195 -7.75 -4.76 14.52
N THR A 196 -7.69 -4.86 13.19
CA THR A 196 -8.29 -3.86 12.29
C THR A 196 -9.78 -4.09 12.06
N ASN A 197 -10.19 -5.35 11.92
CA ASN A 197 -11.53 -5.76 11.51
C ASN A 197 -11.95 -7.08 12.20
N PRO A 198 -11.92 -7.15 13.54
CA PRO A 198 -12.17 -8.39 14.28
C PRO A 198 -13.55 -9.02 14.00
N GLU A 199 -14.53 -8.22 13.61
CA GLU A 199 -15.91 -8.63 13.33
C GLU A 199 -16.07 -9.55 12.11
N VAL A 200 -15.11 -9.51 11.19
CA VAL A 200 -15.09 -10.35 9.97
C VAL A 200 -14.06 -11.48 10.05
N VAL A 201 -13.44 -11.70 11.22
CA VAL A 201 -12.49 -12.80 11.44
C VAL A 201 -13.18 -13.97 12.15
N HIS A 202 -13.05 -15.16 11.56
CA HIS A 202 -13.65 -16.40 12.05
C HIS A 202 -12.58 -17.46 12.34
N THR A 203 -11.73 -17.25 13.36
CA THR A 203 -10.58 -18.13 13.65
C THR A 203 -10.96 -19.59 13.89
N ASP A 204 -12.20 -19.87 14.28
CA ASP A 204 -12.77 -21.22 14.38
C ASP A 204 -12.75 -22.00 13.07
N ARG A 205 -12.69 -21.31 11.93
CA ARG A 205 -12.63 -21.89 10.58
C ARG A 205 -11.21 -22.06 10.03
N ALA A 206 -10.18 -21.59 10.74
CA ALA A 206 -8.82 -21.52 10.20
C ALA A 206 -8.24 -22.89 9.80
N SER A 207 -8.68 -23.95 10.49
CA SER A 207 -8.24 -25.33 10.26
C SER A 207 -9.19 -26.16 9.38
N GLU A 208 -10.20 -25.55 8.74
CA GLU A 208 -11.13 -26.28 7.86
C GLU A 208 -10.46 -26.80 6.57
N GLN A 209 -9.37 -26.17 6.16
CA GLN A 209 -8.57 -26.57 5.01
C GLN A 209 -7.10 -26.64 5.42
N SER A 210 -6.22 -27.04 4.49
CA SER A 210 -4.78 -27.03 4.72
C SER A 210 -4.11 -25.90 3.96
N GLY A 211 -3.26 -25.14 4.67
CA GLY A 211 -2.33 -24.14 4.13
C GLY A 211 -0.88 -24.65 4.07
N VAL A 212 -0.68 -25.96 4.14
CA VAL A 212 0.65 -26.59 4.04
C VAL A 212 1.09 -26.67 2.58
N ASP A 213 2.38 -26.47 2.32
CA ASP A 213 2.97 -26.68 1.01
C ASP A 213 2.88 -28.16 0.60
N GLN A 214 2.24 -28.43 -0.54
CA GLN A 214 2.11 -29.79 -1.07
C GLN A 214 3.34 -30.28 -1.86
N GLU A 215 4.35 -29.44 -2.04
CA GLU A 215 5.61 -29.76 -2.72
C GLU A 215 5.43 -30.34 -4.14
N ARG A 216 4.32 -30.02 -4.83
CA ARG A 216 3.95 -30.65 -6.12
C ARG A 216 4.96 -30.40 -7.25
N LEU A 217 5.87 -29.44 -7.07
CA LEU A 217 6.91 -29.08 -8.02
C LEU A 217 8.34 -29.38 -7.54
N LYS A 218 8.54 -30.15 -6.45
CA LYS A 218 9.87 -30.38 -5.88
C LYS A 218 10.91 -31.01 -6.81
N HIS A 219 10.46 -31.65 -7.89
CA HIS A 219 11.32 -32.25 -8.91
C HIS A 219 11.75 -31.26 -10.01
N LEU A 220 11.24 -30.01 -9.96
CA LEU A 220 11.54 -28.92 -10.88
C LEU A 220 12.14 -27.74 -10.08
N ASP A 221 13.29 -27.96 -9.46
CA ASP A 221 13.93 -27.08 -8.46
C ASP A 221 14.81 -25.96 -9.05
N GLN A 222 15.03 -25.95 -10.37
CA GLN A 222 15.90 -24.98 -11.07
C GLN A 222 15.16 -24.18 -12.16
N LEU A 223 13.86 -23.91 -11.98
CA LEU A 223 13.08 -23.13 -12.95
C LEU A 223 11.97 -22.31 -12.29
N TYR A 224 11.37 -21.41 -13.09
CA TYR A 224 10.15 -20.68 -12.72
C TYR A 224 8.97 -21.12 -13.60
N THR A 225 7.79 -21.26 -12.99
CA THR A 225 6.54 -21.49 -13.71
C THR A 225 5.41 -20.69 -13.07
N GLY A 226 4.57 -20.01 -13.85
CA GLY A 226 3.51 -19.14 -13.32
C GLY A 226 2.45 -19.86 -12.46
N ILE A 227 2.36 -21.19 -12.54
CA ILE A 227 1.44 -22.01 -11.75
C ILE A 227 1.99 -22.34 -10.34
N TRP A 228 3.20 -21.90 -10.01
CA TRP A 228 3.95 -22.32 -8.81
C TRP A 228 3.15 -22.15 -7.52
N TRP A 229 2.44 -21.02 -7.35
CA TRP A 229 1.69 -20.73 -6.13
C TRP A 229 0.54 -21.72 -5.94
N TYR A 230 -0.31 -21.88 -6.97
CA TYR A 230 -1.35 -22.89 -6.96
C TYR A 230 -0.77 -24.29 -6.70
N ALA A 231 0.34 -24.64 -7.35
CA ALA A 231 0.99 -25.93 -7.20
C ALA A 231 1.43 -26.21 -5.74
N ARG A 232 1.91 -25.21 -5.01
CA ARG A 232 2.26 -25.35 -3.59
C ARG A 232 1.03 -25.31 -2.69
N TYR A 233 0.10 -24.39 -2.96
CA TYR A 233 -1.05 -24.07 -2.12
C TYR A 233 -2.37 -24.10 -2.92
N PRO A 234 -2.97 -25.28 -3.20
CA PRO A 234 -4.18 -25.36 -4.01
C PRO A 234 -5.40 -24.68 -3.39
N ASN A 235 -5.43 -24.55 -2.05
CA ASN A 235 -6.47 -23.81 -1.34
C ASN A 235 -6.26 -22.30 -1.36
N HIS A 236 -5.18 -21.83 -2.01
CA HIS A 236 -4.79 -20.43 -2.14
C HIS A 236 -4.55 -19.75 -0.79
N TYR A 237 -3.90 -20.43 0.15
CA TYR A 237 -3.36 -19.83 1.36
C TYR A 237 -2.21 -20.69 1.89
N GLY A 238 -1.27 -20.06 2.60
CA GLY A 238 -0.07 -20.64 3.17
C GLY A 238 0.06 -20.27 4.64
N GLY A 239 -0.01 -21.28 5.51
CA GLY A 239 0.04 -21.12 6.97
C GLY A 239 -1.24 -21.52 7.70
N ASP A 240 -1.29 -21.26 8.99
CA ASP A 240 -2.41 -21.59 9.89
C ASP A 240 -2.73 -20.42 10.83
N GLY A 241 -3.88 -19.76 10.60
CA GLY A 241 -4.35 -18.65 11.44
C GLY A 241 -5.04 -19.05 12.75
N SER A 242 -5.08 -20.34 13.13
CA SER A 242 -5.84 -20.83 14.29
C SER A 242 -5.35 -20.27 15.64
N LYS A 243 -4.07 -19.89 15.73
CA LYS A 243 -3.45 -19.29 16.94
C LYS A 243 -3.24 -17.79 16.83
N ALA A 244 -3.89 -17.14 15.87
CA ALA A 244 -3.78 -15.71 15.68
C ALA A 244 -4.15 -14.90 16.94
N ASN A 245 -3.37 -13.86 17.21
CA ASN A 245 -3.43 -13.08 18.44
C ASN A 245 -3.41 -11.58 18.13
N ALA A 246 -4.41 -10.84 18.60
CA ALA A 246 -4.51 -9.40 18.33
C ALA A 246 -3.28 -8.62 18.86
N LYS A 247 -2.68 -9.03 19.98
CA LYS A 247 -1.44 -8.38 20.47
C LYS A 247 -0.27 -8.60 19.52
N ALA A 248 -0.18 -9.79 18.92
CA ALA A 248 0.84 -10.07 17.91
C ALA A 248 0.60 -9.25 16.64
N GLY A 249 -0.67 -9.11 16.22
CA GLY A 249 -1.06 -8.25 15.11
C GLY A 249 -0.66 -6.79 15.32
N GLU A 250 -0.88 -6.28 16.53
CA GLU A 250 -0.51 -4.91 16.90
C GLU A 250 1.02 -4.69 16.88
N LEU A 251 1.82 -5.68 17.27
CA LEU A 251 3.29 -5.62 17.14
C LEU A 251 3.74 -5.50 15.68
N VAL A 252 3.13 -6.29 14.78
CA VAL A 252 3.45 -6.27 13.36
C VAL A 252 3.02 -4.94 12.74
N LEU A 253 1.79 -4.52 12.98
CA LEU A 253 1.25 -3.25 12.47
C LEU A 253 2.12 -2.08 12.91
N ASN A 254 2.46 -1.98 14.19
CA ASN A 254 3.25 -0.86 14.70
C ASN A 254 4.66 -0.82 14.11
N SER A 255 5.33 -1.98 13.99
CA SER A 255 6.63 -2.07 13.32
C SER A 255 6.57 -1.58 11.86
N HIS A 256 5.56 -2.01 11.10
CA HIS A 256 5.41 -1.61 9.70
C HIS A 256 5.00 -0.14 9.56
N VAL A 257 4.15 0.37 10.46
CA VAL A 257 3.77 1.79 10.49
C VAL A 257 4.98 2.68 10.79
N GLU A 258 5.82 2.33 11.76
CA GLU A 258 7.04 3.08 12.08
C GLU A 258 7.98 3.15 10.86
N GLN A 259 8.16 2.02 10.16
CA GLN A 259 8.94 1.98 8.92
C GLN A 259 8.31 2.81 7.80
N LEU A 260 6.98 2.81 7.66
CA LEU A 260 6.29 3.59 6.64
C LEU A 260 6.37 5.10 6.94
N VAL A 261 6.22 5.50 8.21
CA VAL A 261 6.40 6.89 8.66
C VAL A 261 7.80 7.41 8.29
N GLU A 262 8.83 6.63 8.56
CA GLU A 262 10.20 6.99 8.21
C GLU A 262 10.42 7.04 6.69
N THR A 263 9.84 6.08 5.96
CA THR A 263 9.83 6.05 4.49
C THR A 263 9.18 7.31 3.91
N ILE A 264 8.03 7.72 4.43
CA ILE A 264 7.33 8.93 3.99
C ILE A 264 8.22 10.16 4.16
N ARG A 265 8.87 10.33 5.32
CA ARG A 265 9.79 11.45 5.58
C ARG A 265 10.93 11.49 4.56
N LYS A 266 11.57 10.34 4.31
CA LYS A 266 12.64 10.21 3.33
C LYS A 266 12.16 10.56 1.93
N ILE A 267 11.00 10.07 1.52
CA ILE A 267 10.43 10.36 0.20
C ILE A 267 10.09 11.84 0.06
N LYS A 268 9.46 12.47 1.05
CA LYS A 268 9.19 13.92 1.03
C LYS A 268 10.47 14.74 0.84
N ALA A 269 11.56 14.34 1.48
CA ALA A 269 12.87 14.98 1.35
C ALA A 269 13.67 14.57 0.10
N ASP A 270 13.23 13.55 -0.65
CA ASP A 270 14.00 13.03 -1.78
C ASP A 270 13.97 13.96 -3.00
N GLU A 271 15.15 14.40 -3.42
CA GLU A 271 15.38 15.10 -4.69
C GLU A 271 16.27 14.27 -5.63
N LYS A 272 16.79 13.14 -5.14
CA LYS A 272 17.79 12.33 -5.84
C LYS A 272 17.15 11.46 -6.91
N VAL A 273 16.08 10.72 -6.60
CA VAL A 273 15.40 9.90 -7.61
C VAL A 273 14.82 10.77 -8.74
N PRO A 274 14.07 11.86 -8.46
CA PRO A 274 13.58 12.74 -9.53
C PRO A 274 14.69 13.33 -10.41
N SER A 275 15.84 13.71 -9.83
CA SER A 275 16.97 14.24 -10.62
C SER A 275 17.64 13.17 -11.49
N LEU A 276 17.72 11.93 -11.01
CA LEU A 276 18.22 10.79 -11.79
C LEU A 276 17.27 10.39 -12.91
N GLU A 277 15.95 10.40 -12.68
CA GLU A 277 14.95 10.17 -13.73
C GLU A 277 15.08 11.22 -14.85
N GLN A 278 15.24 12.50 -14.49
CA GLN A 278 15.49 13.55 -15.48
C GLN A 278 16.79 13.35 -16.25
N GLN A 279 17.87 12.94 -15.58
CA GLN A 279 19.14 12.62 -16.23
C GLN A 279 18.95 11.45 -17.21
N PHE A 280 18.34 10.36 -16.77
CA PHE A 280 18.07 9.18 -17.57
C PHE A 280 17.33 9.55 -18.86
N HIS A 281 16.23 10.31 -18.77
CA HIS A 281 15.47 10.69 -19.96
C HIS A 281 16.25 11.61 -20.91
N ARG A 282 17.05 12.55 -20.40
CA ARG A 282 17.94 13.38 -21.26
C ARG A 282 18.97 12.52 -22.01
N GLU A 283 19.54 11.53 -21.34
CA GLU A 283 20.51 10.61 -21.94
C GLU A 283 19.85 9.66 -22.95
N ALA A 284 18.64 9.18 -22.64
CA ALA A 284 17.84 8.32 -23.52
C ALA A 284 17.40 9.02 -24.82
N GLU A 285 17.23 10.34 -24.82
CA GLU A 285 16.98 11.13 -26.03
C GLU A 285 18.20 11.20 -26.97
N ASN A 286 19.42 11.01 -26.44
CA ASN A 286 20.67 11.14 -27.20
C ASN A 286 21.70 10.06 -26.80
N PRO A 287 21.41 8.75 -26.93
CA PRO A 287 22.23 7.70 -26.35
C PRO A 287 23.66 7.66 -26.91
N LEU A 288 23.86 8.08 -28.17
CA LEU A 288 25.18 8.17 -28.81
C LEU A 288 26.10 9.24 -28.20
N LYS A 289 25.58 10.16 -27.38
CA LYS A 289 26.36 11.18 -26.66
C LYS A 289 26.73 10.77 -25.23
N THR A 290 26.30 9.59 -24.78
CA THR A 290 26.63 9.08 -23.44
C THR A 290 28.07 8.61 -23.37
N LYS A 291 28.70 8.76 -22.21
CA LYS A 291 30.08 8.32 -21.97
C LYS A 291 30.14 6.79 -21.97
N GLN A 292 31.07 6.23 -22.76
CA GLN A 292 31.41 4.80 -22.78
C GLN A 292 32.59 4.51 -21.84
#